data_AF-W9DW63-F1
#
_entry.id   AF-W9DW63-F1
#
_cell.length_a   1.000
_cell.length_b   1.000
_cell.length_c   1.000
_cell.angle_alpha   90.00
_cell.angle_beta   90.00
_cell.angle_gamma   90.00
#
_symmetry.space_group_name_H-M   'P 1'
#
loop_
_entity.id
_entity.type
_entity.pdbx_description
1 polymer ?
#
loop_
_entity_poly.entity_id
_entity_poly.type
_entity_poly.pdbx_seq_one_letter_code
_entity_poly.pdbx_strand_id
1 'polypeptide(L)'
;MGDEWKIDLKIPDIGMMVTLMTTALCSMIMGAAEIAYTMLWITASYVRHGKDFFIDLLNAKALTWTAEYILVAGSLLLFSAILFLLSSTFSLYELNGLAKNVEKKVHTKVVFGFFVGGLILLFLALISAIILRYL
;
A
#
# COMPACT_ATOMS: atom_id res chain seq x y z
N MET A 1 49.19 -5.22 23.11
CA MET A 1 48.85 -6.04 21.93
C MET A 1 47.75 -7.01 22.35
N GLY A 2 46.48 -6.63 22.17
CA GLY A 2 45.35 -7.40 22.72
C GLY A 2 44.04 -7.29 21.93
N ASP A 3 43.95 -6.42 20.92
CA ASP A 3 42.72 -6.21 20.14
C ASP A 3 42.84 -6.64 18.66
N GLU A 4 43.96 -7.24 18.25
CA GLU A 4 44.21 -7.65 16.85
C GLU A 4 43.34 -8.83 16.38
N TRP A 5 42.65 -9.49 17.32
CA TRP A 5 41.88 -10.72 17.10
C TRP A 5 40.38 -10.47 16.96
N LYS A 6 39.91 -9.25 17.25
CA LYS A 6 38.54 -8.84 16.94
C LYS A 6 38.47 -8.53 15.46
N ILE A 7 38.34 -9.59 14.66
CA ILE A 7 37.83 -9.46 13.30
C ILE A 7 36.38 -9.02 13.46
N ASP A 8 36.18 -7.71 13.50
CA ASP A 8 34.86 -7.06 13.50
C ASP A 8 34.29 -7.21 12.08
N LEU A 9 33.89 -8.43 11.75
CA LEU A 9 33.09 -8.72 10.60
C LEU A 9 31.76 -8.00 10.82
N LYS A 10 31.67 -6.77 10.30
CA LYS A 10 30.43 -6.02 10.12
C LYS A 10 29.55 -6.75 9.11
N ILE A 11 29.01 -7.88 9.51
CA ILE A 11 28.00 -8.58 8.73
C ILE A 11 26.76 -7.69 8.79
N PRO A 12 26.18 -7.30 7.64
CA PRO A 12 24.91 -6.59 7.65
C PRO A 12 23.87 -7.37 8.46
N ASP A 13 23.02 -6.67 9.21
CA ASP A 13 21.94 -7.30 9.95
C ASP A 13 20.98 -8.00 8.99
N ILE A 14 21.24 -9.29 8.77
CA ILE A 14 20.54 -10.16 7.82
C ILE A 14 19.04 -10.18 8.15
N GLY A 15 18.69 -10.14 9.43
CA GLY A 15 17.30 -10.12 9.88
C GLY A 15 16.57 -8.85 9.41
N MET A 16 17.21 -7.70 9.54
CA MET A 16 16.68 -6.43 9.05
C MET A 16 16.58 -6.37 7.53
N MET A 17 17.57 -6.91 6.80
CA MET A 17 17.53 -6.99 5.34
C MET A 17 16.34 -7.84 4.86
N VAL A 18 16.14 -9.02 5.45
CA VAL A 18 15.02 -9.91 5.11
C VAL A 18 13.69 -9.25 5.43
N THR A 19 13.59 -8.56 6.56
CA THR A 19 12.35 -7.88 6.97
C THR A 19 11.99 -6.74 6.00
N LEU A 20 12.96 -5.89 5.63
CA LEU A 20 12.76 -4.80 4.66
C LEU A 20 12.39 -5.34 3.27
N MET A 21 13.07 -6.39 2.81
CA MET A 21 12.77 -7.03 1.52
C MET A 21 11.37 -7.62 1.50
N THR A 22 10.99 -8.35 2.54
CA THR A 22 9.64 -8.94 2.67
C THR A 22 8.58 -7.85 2.71
N THR A 23 8.80 -6.80 3.50
CA THR A 23 7.88 -5.65 3.58
C THR A 23 7.74 -4.96 2.23
N ALA A 24 8.83 -4.80 1.48
CA ALA A 24 8.80 -4.20 0.15
C ALA A 24 7.97 -5.02 -0.85
N LEU A 25 8.16 -6.34 -0.85
CA LEU A 25 7.44 -7.28 -1.72
C LEU A 25 5.95 -7.33 -1.37
N CYS A 26 5.62 -7.53 -0.09
CA CYS A 26 4.25 -7.56 0.38
C CYS A 26 3.52 -6.24 0.04
N SER A 27 4.15 -5.10 0.31
CA SER A 27 3.54 -3.81 0.01
C SER A 27 3.34 -3.60 -1.49
N MET A 28 4.28 -4.04 -2.32
CA MET A 28 4.13 -3.96 -3.78
C MET A 28 2.95 -4.82 -4.28
N ILE A 29 2.83 -6.05 -3.78
CA ILE A 29 1.73 -6.96 -4.13
C ILE A 29 0.39 -6.35 -3.69
N MET A 30 0.31 -5.83 -2.47
CA MET A 30 -0.91 -5.21 -1.94
C MET A 30 -1.31 -3.98 -2.76
N GLY A 31 -0.39 -3.06 -3.02
CA GLY A 31 -0.67 -1.87 -3.83
C GLY A 31 -1.12 -2.22 -5.26
N ALA A 32 -0.47 -3.20 -5.90
CA ALA A 32 -0.88 -3.66 -7.23
C ALA A 32 -2.27 -4.33 -7.22
N ALA A 33 -2.56 -5.14 -6.19
CA ALA A 33 -3.86 -5.80 -6.04
C ALA A 33 -5.00 -4.80 -5.85
N GLU A 34 -4.78 -3.75 -5.04
CA GLU A 34 -5.78 -2.69 -4.82
C GLU A 34 -6.07 -1.89 -6.10
N ILE A 35 -5.04 -1.56 -6.88
CA ILE A 35 -5.22 -0.91 -8.19
C ILE A 35 -5.98 -1.81 -9.17
N ALA A 36 -5.64 -3.10 -9.23
CA ALA A 36 -6.35 -4.05 -10.09
C ALA A 36 -7.82 -4.21 -9.66
N TYR A 37 -8.08 -4.25 -8.36
CA TYR A 37 -9.43 -4.40 -7.80
C TYR A 37 -10.30 -3.16 -8.06
N THR A 38 -9.75 -1.95 -7.90
CA THR A 38 -10.46 -0.71 -8.25
C THR A 38 -10.80 -0.66 -9.74
N MET A 39 -9.89 -1.07 -10.62
CA MET A 39 -10.16 -1.14 -12.06
C MET A 39 -11.24 -2.16 -12.42
N LEU A 40 -11.24 -3.33 -11.75
CA LEU A 40 -12.29 -4.33 -11.89
C LEU A 40 -13.66 -3.79 -11.49
N TRP A 41 -13.75 -3.05 -10.38
CA TRP A 41 -15.00 -2.45 -9.92
C TRP A 41 -15.52 -1.39 -10.89
N ILE A 42 -14.66 -0.51 -11.39
CA ILE A 42 -15.05 0.51 -12.38
C ILE A 42 -15.57 -0.18 -13.65
N THR A 43 -14.84 -1.19 -14.14
CA THR A 43 -15.22 -1.92 -15.36
C THR A 43 -16.52 -2.69 -15.19
N ALA A 44 -16.70 -3.39 -14.06
CA ALA A 44 -17.93 -4.12 -13.77
C ALA A 44 -19.15 -3.18 -13.67
N SER A 45 -18.96 -1.99 -13.12
CA SER A 45 -20.01 -0.98 -12.97
C SER A 45 -20.38 -0.37 -14.31
N TYR A 46 -19.38 -0.12 -15.16
CA TYR A 46 -19.61 0.30 -16.55
C TYR A 46 -20.38 -0.75 -17.36
N VAL A 47 -20.06 -2.04 -17.23
CA VAL A 47 -20.79 -3.11 -17.93
C VAL A 47 -22.26 -3.20 -17.49
N ARG A 48 -22.56 -2.90 -16.21
CA ARG A 48 -23.93 -2.96 -15.67
C ARG A 48 -24.77 -1.72 -15.95
N HIS A 49 -24.17 -0.53 -15.90
CA HIS A 49 -24.88 0.74 -15.94
C HIS A 49 -24.58 1.56 -17.20
N GLY A 50 -23.69 1.09 -18.07
CA GLY A 50 -23.39 1.70 -19.35
C GLY A 50 -22.80 3.11 -19.23
N LYS A 51 -23.12 3.97 -20.19
CA LYS A 51 -22.62 5.36 -20.28
C LYS A 51 -23.15 6.25 -19.15
N ASP A 52 -24.31 5.94 -18.60
CA ASP A 52 -24.97 6.73 -17.56
C ASP A 52 -24.16 6.75 -16.26
N PHE A 53 -23.43 5.67 -15.98
CA PHE A 53 -22.48 5.60 -14.86
C PHE A 53 -21.40 6.68 -14.91
N PHE A 54 -20.80 6.93 -16.07
CA PHE A 54 -19.77 7.96 -16.21
C PHE A 54 -20.35 9.37 -16.16
N ILE A 55 -21.58 9.54 -16.63
CA ILE A 55 -22.28 10.83 -16.55
C ILE A 55 -22.64 11.12 -15.08
N ASP A 56 -23.11 10.14 -14.33
CA ASP A 56 -23.36 10.27 -12.88
C ASP A 56 -22.07 10.54 -12.08
N LEU A 57 -20.95 9.93 -12.49
CA LEU A 57 -19.64 10.19 -11.87
C LEU A 57 -19.12 11.62 -12.13
N LEU A 58 -19.44 12.19 -13.30
CA LEU A 58 -19.04 13.55 -13.68
C LEU A 58 -20.02 14.62 -13.19
N ASN A 59 -21.28 14.25 -12.95
CA ASN A 59 -22.37 15.18 -12.70
C ASN A 59 -22.86 15.03 -11.25
N ALA A 60 -22.31 15.83 -10.34
CA ALA A 60 -22.55 15.79 -8.89
C ALA A 60 -24.01 15.99 -8.43
N LYS A 61 -24.93 16.27 -9.36
CA LYS A 61 -26.35 16.54 -9.06
C LYS A 61 -27.21 15.27 -8.93
N ALA A 62 -26.73 14.12 -9.38
CA ALA A 62 -27.44 12.85 -9.32
C ALA A 62 -26.49 11.70 -8.97
N LEU A 63 -25.77 11.84 -7.85
CA LEU A 63 -24.96 10.74 -7.34
C LEU A 63 -25.92 9.60 -6.96
N THR A 64 -26.09 8.63 -7.85
CA THR A 64 -26.79 7.39 -7.54
C THR A 64 -26.00 6.66 -6.44
N TRP A 65 -26.69 5.96 -5.53
CA TRP A 65 -26.07 5.24 -4.41
C TRP A 65 -24.88 4.36 -4.84
N THR A 66 -24.98 3.78 -6.04
CA THR A 66 -23.94 2.97 -6.67
C THR A 66 -22.68 3.77 -7.04
N ALA A 67 -22.84 4.98 -7.57
CA ALA A 67 -21.72 5.84 -7.95
C ALA A 67 -20.98 6.38 -6.71
N GLU A 68 -21.72 6.74 -5.66
CA GLU A 68 -21.15 7.16 -4.37
C GLU A 68 -20.35 6.03 -3.72
N TYR A 69 -20.90 4.82 -3.73
CA TYR A 69 -20.21 3.61 -3.26
C TYR A 69 -18.85 3.38 -3.94
N ILE A 70 -18.83 3.43 -5.27
CA ILE A 70 -17.62 3.16 -6.06
C ILE A 70 -16.59 4.27 -5.87
N LEU A 71 -17.03 5.52 -5.76
CA LEU A 71 -16.15 6.65 -5.50
C LEU A 71 -15.51 6.56 -4.12
N VAL A 72 -16.29 6.32 -3.07
CA VAL A 72 -15.79 6.30 -1.68
C VAL A 72 -14.87 5.09 -1.48
N ALA A 73 -15.34 3.87 -1.77
CA ALA A 73 -14.54 2.68 -1.56
C ALA A 73 -13.34 2.60 -2.54
N GLY A 74 -13.51 3.07 -3.79
CA GLY A 74 -12.43 3.13 -4.77
C GLY A 74 -11.34 4.14 -4.41
N SER A 75 -11.71 5.33 -3.93
CA SER A 75 -10.72 6.34 -3.48
C SER A 75 -9.94 5.90 -2.24
N LEU A 76 -10.61 5.24 -1.28
CA LEU A 76 -9.96 4.65 -0.11
C LEU A 76 -8.94 3.57 -0.51
N LEU A 77 -9.28 2.70 -1.45
CA LEU A 77 -8.36 1.69 -1.99
C LEU A 77 -7.18 2.33 -2.73
N LEU A 78 -7.40 3.34 -3.56
CA LEU A 78 -6.30 4.03 -4.24
C LEU A 78 -5.37 4.73 -3.25
N PHE A 79 -5.92 5.33 -2.19
CA PHE A 79 -5.12 5.99 -1.16
C PHE A 79 -4.31 4.97 -0.33
N SER A 80 -4.91 3.82 -0.02
CA SER A 80 -4.22 2.67 0.57
C SER A 80 -3.06 2.20 -0.31
N ALA A 81 -3.30 2.05 -1.62
CA ALA A 81 -2.30 1.59 -2.57
C ALA A 81 -1.09 2.52 -2.63
N ILE A 82 -1.32 3.83 -2.56
CA ILE A 82 -0.25 4.84 -2.48
C ILE A 82 0.60 4.63 -1.22
N LEU A 83 -0.01 4.40 -0.05
CA LEU A 83 0.75 4.15 1.17
C LEU A 83 1.57 2.85 1.10
N PHE A 84 1.04 1.80 0.49
CA PHE A 84 1.78 0.57 0.26
C PHE A 84 2.95 0.77 -0.71
N LEU A 85 2.76 1.51 -1.81
CA LEU A 85 3.84 1.83 -2.74
C LEU A 85 4.92 2.71 -2.09
N LEU A 86 4.53 3.66 -1.23
CA LEU A 86 5.47 4.44 -0.42
C LEU A 86 6.24 3.55 0.55
N SER A 87 5.56 2.66 1.27
CA SER A 87 6.20 1.69 2.18
C SER A 87 7.21 0.81 1.43
N SER A 88 6.87 0.35 0.23
CA SER A 88 7.78 -0.40 -0.63
C SER A 88 9.00 0.42 -1.05
N THR A 89 8.79 1.66 -1.50
CA THR A 89 9.86 2.57 -1.92
C THR A 89 10.83 2.89 -0.78
N PHE A 90 10.31 3.22 0.40
CA PHE A 90 11.13 3.47 1.59
C PHE A 90 11.86 2.22 2.06
N SER A 91 11.23 1.04 1.99
CA SER A 91 11.87 -0.24 2.33
C SER A 91 13.06 -0.53 1.41
N LEU A 92 12.90 -0.34 0.09
CA LEU A 92 13.97 -0.53 -0.89
C LEU A 92 15.08 0.51 -0.73
N TYR A 93 14.73 1.75 -0.42
CA TYR A 93 15.70 2.81 -0.14
C TYR A 93 16.55 2.49 1.09
N GLU A 94 15.92 2.05 2.19
CA GLU A 94 16.64 1.66 3.40
C GLU A 94 17.47 0.39 3.19
N LEU A 95 16.96 -0.59 2.43
CA LEU A 95 17.70 -1.81 2.10
C LEU A 95 18.95 -1.52 1.25
N ASN A 96 18.84 -0.65 0.25
CA ASN A 96 19.99 -0.19 -0.53
C ASN A 96 21.00 0.60 0.32
N GLY A 97 20.50 1.39 1.28
CA GLY A 97 21.32 2.09 2.25
C GLY A 97 22.10 1.15 3.17
N LEU A 98 21.44 0.10 3.68
CA LEU A 98 22.05 -0.91 4.54
C LEU A 98 23.06 -1.78 3.79
N ALA A 99 22.79 -2.08 2.52
CA ALA A 99 23.71 -2.81 1.65
C ALA A 99 25.01 -2.02 1.37
N LYS A 100 24.94 -0.69 1.33
CA LYS A 100 26.11 0.19 1.13
C LYS A 100 26.83 0.56 2.43
N ASN A 101 26.12 0.70 3.54
CA ASN A 101 26.67 1.06 4.85
C ASN A 101 25.98 0.26 5.96
N VAL A 102 26.69 -0.74 6.48
CA VAL A 102 26.20 -1.66 7.52
C VAL A 102 25.86 -0.95 8.84
N GLU A 103 26.51 0.17 9.14
CA GLU A 103 26.26 0.96 10.36
C GLU A 103 25.08 1.94 10.23
N LYS A 104 24.43 2.03 9.07
CA LYS A 104 23.31 2.96 8.87
C LYS A 104 22.13 2.55 9.76
N LYS A 105 21.70 3.45 10.65
CA LYS A 105 20.45 3.29 11.40
C LYS A 105 19.28 3.28 10.43
N VAL A 106 18.58 2.16 10.36
CA VAL A 106 17.35 2.00 9.58
C VAL A 106 16.18 2.66 10.30
N HIS A 107 15.39 3.46 9.58
CA HIS A 107 14.17 4.06 10.11
C HIS A 107 12.97 3.13 9.98
N THR A 108 13.04 1.93 10.59
CA THR A 108 11.98 0.90 10.49
C THR A 108 10.61 1.39 10.96
N LYS A 109 10.57 2.31 11.92
CA LYS A 109 9.32 2.92 12.40
C LYS A 109 8.55 3.63 11.28
N VAL A 110 9.24 4.28 10.34
CA VAL A 110 8.61 4.99 9.22
C VAL A 110 8.05 3.99 8.21
N VAL A 111 8.83 2.96 7.87
CA VAL A 111 8.42 1.87 6.97
C VAL A 111 7.17 1.15 7.48
N PHE A 112 7.19 0.73 8.75
CA PHE A 112 6.06 0.07 9.40
C PHE A 112 4.88 1.03 9.61
N GLY A 113 5.14 2.32 9.85
CA GLY A 113 4.10 3.34 9.93
C GLY A 113 3.28 3.44 8.64
N PHE A 114 3.95 3.51 7.48
CA PHE A 114 3.25 3.49 6.19
C PHE A 114 2.53 2.17 5.93
N PHE A 115 3.14 1.03 6.28
CA PHE A 115 2.54 -0.29 6.10
C PHE A 115 1.25 -0.46 6.91
N VAL A 116 1.29 -0.11 8.19
CA VAL A 116 0.12 -0.15 9.08
C VAL A 116 -0.94 0.87 8.65
N GLY A 117 -0.52 2.06 8.22
CA GLY A 117 -1.42 3.05 7.64
C GLY A 117 -2.17 2.53 6.43
N GLY A 118 -1.48 1.85 5.51
CA GLY A 118 -2.09 1.16 4.37
C GLY A 118 -3.08 0.09 4.81
N LEU A 119 -2.72 -0.76 5.77
CA LEU A 119 -3.62 -1.79 6.31
C LEU A 119 -4.92 -1.21 6.92
N ILE A 120 -4.81 -0.09 7.66
CA ILE A 120 -5.98 0.57 8.24
C ILE A 120 -6.90 1.10 7.14
N LEU A 121 -6.35 1.73 6.10
CA LEU A 121 -7.14 2.23 4.98
C LEU A 121 -7.78 1.11 4.18
N LEU A 122 -7.05 0.03 3.91
CA LEU A 122 -7.61 -1.17 3.27
C LEU A 122 -8.77 -1.72 4.09
N PHE A 123 -8.62 -1.82 5.41
CA PHE A 123 -9.67 -2.31 6.29
C PHE A 123 -10.91 -1.40 6.26
N LEU A 124 -10.71 -0.09 6.31
CA LEU A 124 -11.78 0.89 6.15
C LEU A 124 -12.45 0.80 4.78
N ALA A 125 -11.67 0.59 3.71
CA ALA A 125 -12.19 0.42 2.36
C ALA A 125 -13.07 -0.83 2.25
N LEU A 126 -12.65 -1.95 2.85
CA LEU A 126 -13.41 -3.20 2.88
C LEU A 126 -14.68 -3.09 3.74
N ILE A 127 -14.61 -2.41 4.89
CA ILE A 127 -15.81 -2.17 5.71
C ILE A 127 -16.78 -1.25 4.96
N SER A 128 -16.29 -0.15 4.38
CA SER A 128 -17.09 0.74 3.54
C SER A 128 -17.75 -0.04 2.40
N ALA A 129 -16.98 -0.93 1.75
CA ALA A 129 -17.48 -1.83 0.72
C ALA A 129 -18.67 -2.69 1.17
N ILE A 130 -18.58 -3.24 2.39
CA ILE A 130 -19.62 -4.11 2.95
C ILE A 130 -20.84 -3.30 3.38
N ILE A 131 -20.63 -2.23 4.16
CA ILE A 131 -21.71 -1.43 4.73
C ILE A 131 -22.58 -0.84 3.61
N LEU A 132 -21.99 -0.21 2.61
CA LEU A 132 -22.74 0.40 1.50
C LEU A 132 -23.37 -0.61 0.53
N ARG A 133 -22.96 -1.90 0.58
CA ARG A 133 -23.60 -2.96 -0.21
C ARG A 133 -24.81 -3.58 0.49
N TYR A 134 -24.83 -3.55 1.82
CA TYR A 134 -25.86 -4.21 2.63
C TYR A 134 -26.82 -3.23 3.34
N LEU A 135 -26.54 -1.93 3.34
CA LEU A 135 -27.54 -0.88 3.53
C LEU A 135 -28.26 -0.59 2.21
#